data_AF-A0A5J4PMU2-F1
#
_entry.id   AF-A0A5J4PMU2-F1
#
_cell.length_a   1.000
_cell.length_b   1.000
_cell.length_c   1.000
_cell.angle_alpha   90.00
_cell.angle_beta   90.00
_cell.angle_gamma   90.00
#
_symmetry.space_group_name_H-M   'P 1'
#
loop_
_entity.id
_entity.type
_entity.pdbx_description
1 polymer ?
#
loop_
_entity_poly.entity_id
_entity_poly.type
_entity_poly.pdbx_seq_one_letter_code
_entity_poly.pdbx_strand_id
1 'polypeptide(L)'
;MNNFKQKYFLLALIGITLCACKATKFVPEGEYLLDKVSIDSDVTGYKSSELKPYLKQQPNLKMFGLFKTMSWIYNLSGKKDTGLNRFIRKIGEEPVIFDPYLADKTEYELKKFFVNMGYIHAEVFSDTLSRDKKKQITYHIRGNEPYRIRRFTTSIQDSLLHHELYGGPNDEPLQRVAGEAA
;
A
#
# COMPACT_ATOMS: atom_id res chain seq x y z
N MET A 1 -16.59 6.52 57.10
CA MET A 1 -15.43 6.06 56.29
C MET A 1 -15.80 5.23 55.04
N ASN A 2 -17.07 4.85 54.85
CA ASN A 2 -17.48 3.95 53.74
C ASN A 2 -17.67 4.67 52.39
N ASN A 3 -18.09 5.94 52.38
CA ASN A 3 -18.33 6.70 51.14
C ASN A 3 -17.05 6.99 50.33
N PHE A 4 -15.89 7.11 50.98
CA PHE A 4 -14.63 7.38 50.30
C PHE A 4 -14.16 6.12 49.56
N LYS A 5 -14.06 4.98 50.26
CA LYS A 5 -13.72 3.68 49.66
C LYS A 5 -14.70 3.25 48.56
N GLN A 6 -16.00 3.51 48.74
CA GLN A 6 -17.03 3.22 47.73
C GLN A 6 -16.88 4.07 46.46
N LYS A 7 -16.49 5.34 46.58
CA LYS A 7 -16.16 6.20 45.43
C LYS A 7 -14.94 5.70 44.65
N TYR A 8 -13.86 5.30 45.32
CA TYR A 8 -12.69 4.72 44.64
C TYR A 8 -13.00 3.36 44.00
N PHE A 9 -13.86 2.56 44.63
CA PHE A 9 -14.33 1.30 44.05
C PHE A 9 -15.16 1.52 42.78
N LEU A 10 -16.08 2.50 42.79
CA LEU A 10 -16.86 2.89 41.60
C LEU A 10 -15.97 3.46 40.48
N LEU A 11 -14.97 4.28 40.81
CA LEU A 11 -13.98 4.81 39.86
C LEU A 11 -13.12 3.69 39.25
N ALA A 12 -12.72 2.70 40.05
CA ALA A 12 -11.98 1.53 39.56
C ALA A 12 -12.83 0.64 38.64
N LEU A 13 -14.11 0.43 38.97
CA LEU A 13 -15.06 -0.34 38.15
C LEU A 13 -15.33 0.32 36.79
N ILE A 14 -15.44 1.65 36.77
CA ILE A 14 -15.55 2.44 35.54
C ILE A 14 -14.25 2.37 34.73
N GLY A 15 -13.08 2.39 35.38
CA GLY A 15 -11.78 2.20 34.70
C GLY A 15 -11.65 0.84 34.01
N ILE A 16 -12.08 -0.24 34.65
CA ILE A 16 -12.01 -1.62 34.11
C ILE A 16 -12.92 -1.79 32.88
N THR A 17 -14.11 -1.18 32.88
CA THR A 17 -15.05 -1.27 31.75
C THR A 17 -14.64 -0.46 30.52
N LEU A 18 -13.72 0.50 30.67
CA LEU A 18 -13.17 1.28 29.55
C LEU A 18 -12.04 0.55 28.80
N CYS A 19 -11.33 -0.39 29.43
CA CYS A 19 -10.22 -1.12 28.80
C CYS A 19 -10.64 -2.27 27.84
N ALA A 20 -11.90 -2.72 27.88
CA ALA A 20 -12.29 -3.97 27.20
C ALA A 20 -12.74 -3.81 25.72
N CYS A 21 -12.66 -2.63 25.11
CA CYS A 21 -13.17 -2.45 23.75
C CYS A 21 -12.10 -2.71 22.69
N LYS A 22 -12.13 -3.92 22.09
CA LYS A 22 -11.33 -4.25 20.92
C LYS A 22 -12.03 -3.77 19.65
N ALA A 23 -11.33 -2.99 18.82
CA ALA A 23 -11.77 -2.52 17.50
C ALA A 23 -12.22 -3.65 16.55
N THR A 24 -11.61 -4.83 16.69
CA THR A 24 -11.88 -6.02 15.88
C THR A 24 -13.27 -6.64 16.10
N LYS A 25 -14.04 -6.18 17.10
CA LYS A 25 -15.39 -6.71 17.38
C LYS A 25 -16.38 -6.48 16.24
N PHE A 26 -16.18 -5.45 15.43
CA PHE A 26 -17.10 -5.04 14.36
C PHE A 26 -16.77 -5.65 12.99
N VAL A 27 -15.68 -6.43 12.91
CA VAL A 27 -15.34 -7.17 11.68
C VAL A 27 -16.20 -8.43 11.61
N PRO A 28 -16.92 -8.69 10.50
CA PRO A 28 -17.70 -9.91 10.29
C PRO A 28 -16.88 -11.19 10.53
N GLU A 29 -17.56 -12.30 10.80
CA GLU A 29 -16.89 -13.59 10.91
C GLU A 29 -16.36 -14.01 9.53
N GLY A 30 -15.10 -14.45 9.47
CA GLY A 30 -14.42 -14.83 8.22
C GLY A 30 -13.70 -13.67 7.51
N GLU A 31 -13.91 -12.43 7.93
CA GLU A 31 -13.22 -11.25 7.38
C GLU A 31 -12.07 -10.77 8.27
N TYR A 32 -11.17 -9.99 7.68
CA TYR A 32 -10.01 -9.43 8.37
C TYR A 32 -9.85 -7.95 8.06
N LEU A 33 -9.57 -7.14 9.08
CA LEU A 33 -9.14 -5.77 8.91
C LEU A 33 -7.70 -5.75 8.38
N LEU A 34 -7.47 -5.03 7.28
CA LEU A 34 -6.12 -4.77 6.78
C LEU A 34 -5.37 -3.85 7.77
N ASP A 35 -4.35 -4.41 8.40
CA ASP A 35 -3.60 -3.77 9.47
C ASP A 35 -2.29 -3.15 8.98
N LYS A 36 -1.51 -3.93 8.24
CA LYS A 36 -0.21 -3.50 7.74
C LYS A 36 0.01 -3.99 6.32
N VAL A 37 0.54 -3.11 5.48
CA VAL A 37 1.07 -3.43 4.15
C VAL A 37 2.56 -3.11 4.16
N SER A 38 3.38 -4.10 3.83
CA SER A 38 4.83 -3.97 3.70
C SER A 38 5.27 -4.37 2.29
N ILE A 39 6.34 -3.76 1.81
CA ILE A 39 6.99 -4.13 0.55
C ILE A 39 8.43 -4.49 0.89
N ASP A 40 8.85 -5.68 0.49
CA ASP A 40 10.20 -6.19 0.60
C ASP A 40 10.73 -6.47 -0.81
N SER A 41 11.90 -5.94 -1.14
CA SER A 41 12.43 -5.92 -2.52
C SER A 41 13.93 -6.12 -2.51
N ASP A 42 14.41 -7.04 -3.32
CA ASP A 42 15.85 -7.22 -3.60
C ASP A 42 16.40 -6.14 -4.55
N VAL A 43 15.52 -5.50 -5.32
CA VAL A 43 15.86 -4.44 -6.26
C VAL A 43 16.20 -3.15 -5.51
N THR A 44 17.44 -2.68 -5.69
CA THR A 44 17.89 -1.39 -5.15
C THR A 44 17.46 -0.22 -6.03
N GLY A 45 17.36 0.98 -5.44
CA GLY A 45 17.07 2.22 -6.17
C GLY A 45 15.61 2.66 -6.18
N TYR A 46 14.67 1.86 -5.65
CA TYR A 46 13.26 2.26 -5.51
C TYR A 46 12.90 2.47 -4.03
N LYS A 47 12.33 3.63 -3.72
CA LYS A 47 11.79 3.89 -2.38
C LYS A 47 10.38 3.33 -2.25
N SER A 48 10.00 2.88 -1.07
CA SER A 48 8.63 2.40 -0.82
C SER A 48 7.56 3.46 -1.16
N SER A 49 7.89 4.76 -1.09
CA SER A 49 7.00 5.85 -1.51
C SER A 49 6.65 5.83 -3.00
N GLU A 50 7.58 5.41 -3.86
CA GLU A 50 7.38 5.32 -5.31
C GLU A 50 6.53 4.10 -5.67
N LEU A 51 6.58 3.05 -4.85
CA LEU A 51 5.80 1.83 -5.05
C LEU A 51 4.38 1.90 -4.47
N LYS A 52 4.13 2.81 -3.51
CA LYS A 52 2.81 3.01 -2.89
C LYS A 52 1.64 3.20 -3.87
N PRO A 53 1.76 3.93 -4.99
CA PRO A 53 0.67 4.11 -5.95
C PRO A 53 0.20 2.81 -6.61
N TYR A 54 1.04 1.78 -6.65
CA TYR A 54 0.70 0.48 -7.23
C TYR A 54 -0.04 -0.43 -6.24
N LEU A 55 -0.01 -0.10 -4.94
CA LEU A 55 -0.78 -0.79 -3.91
C LEU A 55 -2.26 -0.45 -4.05
N LYS A 56 -3.10 -1.45 -4.32
CA LYS A 56 -4.55 -1.26 -4.49
C LYS A 56 -5.31 -1.14 -3.17
N GLN A 57 -4.72 -1.63 -2.08
CA GLN A 57 -5.25 -1.48 -0.74
C GLN A 57 -4.16 -1.02 0.21
N GLN A 58 -4.50 -0.08 1.08
CA GLN A 58 -3.62 0.39 2.15
C GLN A 58 -4.40 0.42 3.46
N PRO A 59 -3.76 0.07 4.59
CA PRO A 59 -4.42 0.12 5.87
C PRO A 59 -4.79 1.57 6.19
N ASN A 60 -6.02 1.78 6.64
CA ASN A 60 -6.40 3.08 7.16
C ASN A 60 -5.77 3.27 8.56
N LEU A 61 -4.53 3.75 8.57
CA LEU A 61 -3.60 3.77 9.70
C LEU A 61 -4.06 4.57 10.93
N LYS A 62 -5.26 5.17 10.95
CA LYS A 62 -5.58 6.23 11.90
C LYS A 62 -6.82 5.97 12.76
N MET A 63 -7.22 4.70 12.89
CA MET A 63 -8.31 4.30 13.79
C MET A 63 -7.94 3.15 14.73
N PHE A 64 -6.68 2.97 15.09
CA PHE A 64 -6.26 1.76 15.81
C PHE A 64 -6.67 1.67 17.30
N GLY A 65 -7.41 2.63 17.85
CA GLY A 65 -7.78 2.64 19.27
C GLY A 65 -9.11 3.33 19.67
N LEU A 66 -9.90 3.85 18.73
CA LEU A 66 -11.01 4.77 19.04
C LEU A 66 -12.39 4.30 18.54
N PHE A 67 -12.52 3.06 18.06
CA PHE A 67 -13.80 2.48 17.60
C PHE A 67 -14.93 2.49 18.66
N LYS A 68 -14.65 2.72 19.96
CA LYS A 68 -15.70 2.77 21.00
C LYS A 68 -16.47 4.10 21.07
N THR A 69 -15.95 5.20 20.50
CA THR A 69 -16.49 6.55 20.74
C THR A 69 -17.22 7.18 19.54
N MET A 70 -17.41 6.40 18.47
CA MET A 70 -17.91 6.83 17.16
C MET A 70 -19.22 7.64 17.20
N SER A 71 -20.18 7.30 18.06
CA SER A 71 -21.46 8.04 18.11
C SER A 71 -21.39 9.40 18.82
N TRP A 72 -20.41 9.60 19.72
CA TRP A 72 -20.31 10.84 20.51
C TRP A 72 -19.40 11.88 19.85
N ILE A 73 -18.36 11.44 19.15
CA ILE A 73 -17.36 12.32 18.53
C ILE A 73 -17.88 12.99 17.24
N TYR A 74 -18.74 12.33 16.47
CA TYR A 74 -19.27 12.90 15.24
C TYR A 74 -20.12 14.16 15.50
N ASN A 75 -20.85 14.19 16.64
CA ASN A 75 -21.59 15.37 17.11
C ASN A 75 -20.70 16.49 17.69
N LEU A 76 -19.44 16.20 17.99
CA LEU A 76 -18.44 17.17 18.47
C LEU A 76 -17.64 17.83 17.32
N SER A 77 -17.83 17.38 16.07
CA SER A 77 -17.14 17.97 14.92
C SER A 77 -17.71 19.35 14.58
N GLY A 78 -17.02 20.41 15.00
CA GLY A 78 -17.35 21.78 14.60
C GLY A 78 -16.96 22.07 13.13
N LYS A 79 -17.55 23.12 12.54
CA LYS A 79 -17.22 23.55 11.15
C LYS A 79 -15.81 24.13 10.96
N LYS A 80 -15.05 24.38 12.04
CA LYS A 80 -13.73 25.04 11.99
C LYS A 80 -12.60 24.05 11.69
N ASP A 81 -11.60 24.43 10.90
CA ASP A 81 -10.47 23.56 10.56
C ASP A 81 -9.35 23.61 11.63
N THR A 82 -9.64 23.05 12.81
CA THR A 82 -8.65 22.90 13.89
C THR A 82 -8.01 21.52 13.83
N GLY A 83 -6.80 21.36 14.42
CA GLY A 83 -6.11 20.06 14.49
C GLY A 83 -6.97 18.96 15.13
N LEU A 84 -7.84 19.32 16.08
CA LEU A 84 -8.82 18.43 16.69
C LEU A 84 -9.93 18.04 15.71
N ASN A 85 -10.47 18.95 14.90
CA ASN A 85 -11.47 18.62 13.89
C ASN A 85 -10.91 17.79 12.74
N ARG A 86 -9.64 18.01 12.35
CA ARG A 86 -8.93 17.11 11.42
C ARG A 86 -8.76 15.72 12.01
N PHE A 87 -8.46 15.62 13.31
CA PHE A 87 -8.40 14.34 14.01
C PHE A 87 -9.77 13.64 14.02
N ILE A 88 -10.86 14.36 14.29
CA ILE A 88 -12.23 13.82 14.30
C ILE A 88 -12.66 13.30 12.92
N ARG A 89 -12.49 14.07 11.84
CA ARG A 89 -12.85 13.64 10.47
C ARG A 89 -12.08 12.38 10.04
N LYS A 90 -10.82 12.30 10.44
CA LYS A 90 -9.88 11.22 10.15
C LYS A 90 -10.17 9.92 10.91
N ILE A 91 -10.90 9.99 12.02
CA ILE A 91 -11.40 8.81 12.75
C ILE A 91 -12.67 8.26 12.08
N GLY A 92 -13.45 9.10 11.39
CA GLY A 92 -14.70 8.71 10.71
C GLY A 92 -14.54 7.91 9.41
N GLU A 93 -13.31 7.63 8.97
CA GLU A 93 -13.07 6.80 7.79
C GLU A 93 -13.15 5.31 8.14
N GLU A 94 -13.85 4.53 7.32
CA GLU A 94 -14.10 3.10 7.58
C GLU A 94 -12.80 2.27 7.57
N PRO A 95 -12.67 1.25 8.45
CA PRO A 95 -11.61 0.25 8.34
C PRO A 95 -11.61 -0.44 6.98
N VAL A 96 -10.44 -0.63 6.38
CA VAL A 96 -10.32 -1.37 5.12
C VAL A 96 -10.35 -2.87 5.43
N ILE A 97 -11.37 -3.58 4.93
CA ILE A 97 -11.40 -5.04 4.94
C ILE A 97 -10.38 -5.56 3.91
N PHE A 98 -9.62 -6.57 4.30
CA PHE A 98 -8.67 -7.23 3.41
C PHE A 98 -9.42 -7.91 2.27
N ASP A 99 -9.06 -7.53 1.05
CA ASP A 99 -9.55 -8.17 -0.17
C ASP A 99 -8.39 -8.92 -0.85
N PRO A 100 -8.49 -10.26 -1.01
CA PRO A 100 -7.47 -11.04 -1.72
C PRO A 100 -7.35 -10.65 -3.20
N TYR A 101 -8.43 -10.27 -3.87
CA TYR A 101 -8.38 -9.84 -5.26
C TYR A 101 -7.59 -8.54 -5.44
N LEU A 102 -7.70 -7.60 -4.49
CA LEU A 102 -6.88 -6.39 -4.49
C LEU A 102 -5.41 -6.68 -4.19
N ALA A 103 -5.11 -7.74 -3.44
CA ALA A 103 -3.75 -8.22 -3.24
C ALA A 103 -3.15 -8.74 -4.55
N ASP A 104 -3.85 -9.64 -5.24
CA ASP A 104 -3.41 -10.18 -6.55
C ASP A 104 -3.23 -9.07 -7.58
N LYS A 105 -4.15 -8.10 -7.62
CA LYS A 105 -4.04 -6.94 -8.50
C LYS A 105 -2.84 -6.06 -8.15
N THR A 106 -2.48 -5.96 -6.88
CA THR A 106 -1.28 -5.24 -6.44
C THR A 106 -0.02 -5.95 -6.92
N GLU A 107 0.05 -7.29 -6.80
CA GLU A 107 1.17 -8.07 -7.31
C GLU A 107 1.38 -7.86 -8.81
N TYR A 108 0.29 -7.92 -9.59
CA TYR A 108 0.33 -7.71 -11.03
C TYR A 108 0.84 -6.30 -11.42
N GLU A 109 0.40 -5.27 -10.72
CA GLU A 109 0.77 -3.88 -11.04
C GLU A 109 2.22 -3.57 -10.63
N LEU A 110 2.67 -4.11 -9.49
CA LEU A 110 4.07 -4.06 -9.11
C LEU A 110 4.95 -4.81 -10.12
N LYS A 111 4.57 -6.02 -10.53
CA LYS A 111 5.29 -6.78 -11.56
C LYS A 111 5.40 -5.99 -12.86
N LYS A 112 4.30 -5.40 -13.31
CA LYS A 112 4.28 -4.56 -14.53
C LYS A 112 5.21 -3.36 -14.40
N PHE A 113 5.21 -2.68 -13.24
CA PHE A 113 6.13 -1.59 -12.99
C PHE A 113 7.60 -2.03 -13.16
N PHE A 114 8.00 -3.13 -12.52
CA PHE A 114 9.39 -3.61 -12.63
C PHE A 114 9.75 -4.08 -14.04
N VAL A 115 8.84 -4.74 -14.75
CA VAL A 115 9.04 -5.09 -16.17
C VAL A 115 9.26 -3.85 -17.03
N ASN A 116 8.47 -2.79 -16.82
CA ASN A 116 8.65 -1.52 -17.52
C ASN A 116 9.98 -0.82 -17.19
N MET A 117 10.55 -1.10 -16.01
CA MET A 117 11.86 -0.62 -15.59
C MET A 117 13.03 -1.50 -16.05
N GLY A 118 12.76 -2.54 -16.86
CA GLY A 118 13.78 -3.43 -17.43
C GLY A 118 13.99 -4.75 -16.69
N TYR A 119 13.30 -4.99 -15.57
CA TYR A 119 13.33 -6.26 -14.86
C TYR A 119 12.30 -7.23 -15.47
N ILE A 120 12.58 -7.71 -16.69
CA ILE A 120 11.63 -8.49 -17.51
C ILE A 120 11.20 -9.78 -16.81
N HIS A 121 12.10 -10.39 -16.02
CA HIS A 121 11.84 -11.59 -15.22
C HIS A 121 11.51 -11.27 -13.76
N ALA A 122 10.99 -10.07 -13.48
CA ALA A 122 10.55 -9.75 -12.13
C ALA A 122 9.42 -10.69 -11.67
N GLU A 123 9.56 -11.19 -10.45
CA GLU A 123 8.54 -11.95 -9.75
C GLU A 123 8.04 -11.12 -8.56
N VAL A 124 6.72 -11.13 -8.38
CA VAL A 124 6.06 -10.48 -7.23
C VAL A 124 5.06 -11.47 -6.68
N PHE A 125 5.10 -11.68 -5.38
CA PHE A 125 4.15 -12.53 -4.64
C PHE A 125 3.89 -11.91 -3.27
N SER A 126 2.78 -12.28 -2.63
CA SER A 126 2.42 -11.80 -1.30
C SER A 126 2.26 -12.91 -0.28
N ASP A 127 2.73 -12.61 0.93
CA ASP A 127 2.51 -13.42 2.12
C ASP A 127 1.59 -12.69 3.08
N THR A 128 0.70 -13.42 3.75
CA THR A 128 -0.22 -12.86 4.74
C THR A 128 -0.03 -13.45 6.12
N LEU A 129 -0.02 -12.59 7.14
CA LEU A 129 -0.04 -12.98 8.55
C LEU A 129 -1.36 -12.53 9.16
N SER A 130 -2.07 -13.48 9.77
CA SER A 130 -3.33 -13.19 10.47
C SER A 130 -3.11 -13.23 11.98
N ARG A 131 -3.55 -12.17 12.68
CA ARG A 131 -3.52 -12.08 14.14
C ARG A 131 -4.83 -11.48 14.62
N ASP A 132 -5.57 -12.21 15.45
CA ASP A 132 -6.97 -11.89 15.76
C ASP A 132 -7.79 -11.72 14.46
N LYS A 133 -8.61 -10.67 14.34
CA LYS A 133 -9.29 -10.30 13.08
C LYS A 133 -8.53 -9.24 12.28
N LYS A 134 -7.20 -9.26 12.34
CA LYS A 134 -6.31 -8.38 11.58
C LYS A 134 -5.46 -9.19 10.64
N LYS A 135 -5.26 -8.65 9.44
CA LYS A 135 -4.40 -9.25 8.42
C LYS A 135 -3.32 -8.26 8.02
N GLN A 136 -2.09 -8.75 8.04
CA GLN A 136 -0.92 -8.07 7.55
C GLN A 136 -0.49 -8.74 6.25
N ILE A 137 -0.11 -7.95 5.26
CA ILE A 137 0.36 -8.44 3.97
C ILE A 137 1.75 -7.87 3.69
N THR A 138 2.63 -8.73 3.21
CA THR A 138 3.97 -8.37 2.73
C THR A 138 4.08 -8.77 1.28
N TYR A 139 4.36 -7.80 0.40
CA TYR A 139 4.67 -8.06 -1.00
C TYR A 139 6.17 -8.24 -1.14
N HIS A 140 6.59 -9.38 -1.67
CA HIS A 140 7.98 -9.71 -1.95
C HIS A 140 8.23 -9.51 -3.44
N ILE A 141 9.24 -8.71 -3.78
CA ILE A 141 9.67 -8.43 -5.14
C ILE A 141 11.05 -9.04 -5.34
N ARG A 142 11.17 -9.84 -6.41
CA ARG A 142 12.43 -10.37 -6.91
C ARG A 142 12.66 -9.84 -8.33
N GLY A 143 13.57 -8.89 -8.50
CA GLY A 143 13.79 -8.25 -9.80
C GLY A 143 14.59 -9.09 -10.79
N ASN A 144 15.49 -9.94 -10.29
CA ASN A 144 16.53 -10.59 -11.11
C ASN A 144 17.39 -9.56 -11.87
N GLU A 145 18.17 -9.99 -12.87
CA GLU A 145 19.05 -9.09 -13.63
C GLU A 145 18.26 -8.18 -14.58
N PRO A 146 18.52 -6.85 -14.59
CA PRO A 146 17.84 -5.93 -15.48
C PRO A 146 18.34 -6.09 -16.93
N TYR A 147 17.39 -6.17 -17.86
CA TYR A 147 17.68 -6.29 -19.28
C TYR A 147 17.97 -4.91 -19.89
N ARG A 148 19.01 -4.86 -20.73
CA ARG A 148 19.33 -3.70 -21.56
C ARG A 148 19.23 -4.07 -23.03
N ILE A 149 18.62 -3.21 -23.83
CA ILE A 149 18.54 -3.41 -25.28
C ILE A 149 19.96 -3.28 -25.86
N ARG A 150 20.52 -4.40 -26.34
CA ARG A 150 21.86 -4.43 -26.94
C ARG A 150 21.86 -4.07 -28.42
N ARG A 151 20.83 -4.50 -29.14
CA ARG A 151 20.70 -4.31 -30.58
C ARG A 151 19.24 -4.30 -30.96
N PHE A 152 18.85 -3.35 -31.80
CA PHE A 152 17.55 -3.28 -32.43
C PHE A 152 17.77 -3.40 -33.94
N THR A 153 17.16 -4.39 -34.57
CA THR A 153 17.22 -4.61 -36.03
C THR A 153 15.81 -4.67 -36.57
N THR A 154 15.52 -3.86 -37.57
CA THR A 154 14.24 -3.84 -38.27
C THR A 154 14.39 -4.55 -39.61
N SER A 155 13.38 -5.36 -39.96
CA SER A 155 13.23 -5.91 -41.31
C SER A 155 11.87 -5.46 -41.82
N ILE A 156 11.86 -4.34 -42.53
CA ILE A 156 10.65 -3.75 -43.11
C ILE A 156 10.75 -3.93 -44.61
N GLN A 157 9.84 -4.74 -45.16
CA GLN A 157 9.83 -5.06 -46.59
C GLN A 157 9.32 -3.89 -47.44
N ASP A 158 8.48 -3.03 -46.86
CA ASP A 158 7.96 -1.84 -47.52
C ASP A 158 8.95 -0.68 -47.37
N SER A 159 9.58 -0.32 -48.49
CA SER A 159 10.60 0.73 -48.55
C SER A 159 10.07 2.11 -48.15
N LEU A 160 8.79 2.40 -48.43
CA LEU A 160 8.16 3.68 -48.09
C LEU A 160 7.91 3.77 -46.58
N LEU A 161 7.41 2.69 -45.97
CA LEU A 161 7.25 2.62 -44.52
C LEU A 161 8.60 2.60 -43.78
N HIS A 162 9.62 1.95 -44.34
CA HIS A 162 10.96 1.99 -43.79
C HIS A 162 11.52 3.42 -43.79
N HIS A 163 11.37 4.14 -44.89
CA HIS A 163 11.83 5.53 -45.01
C HIS A 163 11.02 6.49 -44.13
N GLU A 164 9.70 6.34 -44.03
CA GLU A 164 8.87 7.22 -43.18
C GLU A 164 9.17 7.05 -41.68
N LEU A 165 9.42 5.81 -41.24
CA LEU A 165 9.65 5.50 -39.83
C LEU A 165 11.11 5.67 -39.38
N TYR A 166 12.07 5.54 -40.31
CA TYR A 166 13.50 5.49 -39.98
C TYR A 166 14.39 6.39 -40.87
N GLY A 167 13.86 6.99 -41.93
CA GLY A 167 14.59 7.86 -42.86
C GLY A 167 14.63 9.31 -42.38
N GLY A 168 15.48 9.61 -41.40
CA GLY A 168 15.92 10.96 -41.06
C GLY A 168 17.31 11.26 -41.66
N PRO A 169 17.78 12.52 -41.71
CA PRO A 169 19.03 12.91 -42.40
C PRO A 169 20.33 12.31 -41.82
N ASN A 170 20.24 11.45 -40.81
CA ASN A 170 21.37 10.70 -40.27
C ASN A 170 20.95 9.24 -40.18
N ASP A 171 21.23 8.47 -41.23
CA ASP A 171 21.21 7.00 -41.22
C ASP A 171 22.34 6.43 -40.32
N GLU A 172 22.55 7.00 -39.13
CA GLU A 172 23.38 6.39 -38.11
C GLU A 172 22.52 5.37 -37.35
N PRO A 173 22.97 4.10 -37.23
CA PRO A 173 22.31 3.16 -36.33
C PRO A 173 22.27 3.77 -34.92
N LEU A 174 21.18 3.54 -34.18
CA LEU A 174 21.00 3.96 -32.77
C LEU A 174 22.05 3.29 -31.85
N GLN A 175 23.33 3.64 -32.02
CA GLN A 175 24.48 3.11 -31.30
C GLN A 175 25.10 4.12 -30.34
N ARG A 176 24.52 5.32 -30.15
CA ARG A 176 25.04 6.25 -29.15
C ARG A 176 24.34 6.08 -27.80
N VAL A 177 25.17 5.69 -26.82
CA VAL A 177 25.04 5.84 -25.36
C VAL A 177 24.33 4.70 -24.59
N ALA A 178 25.08 3.64 -24.33
CA ALA A 178 25.17 3.10 -22.98
C ALA A 178 26.65 3.07 -22.63
N GLY A 179 27.11 4.16 -22.00
CA GLY A 179 28.47 4.30 -21.51
C GLY A 179 28.84 3.16 -20.56
N GLU A 180 30.10 2.80 -20.64
CA GLU A 180 30.83 2.03 -19.65
C GLU A 180 30.50 2.53 -18.23
N ALA A 181 30.13 1.60 -17.37
CA ALA A 181 30.45 1.68 -15.96
C ALA A 181 30.95 0.30 -15.55
N ALA A 182 32.27 0.27 -15.34
CA ALA A 182 32.99 -0.76 -14.62
C ALA A 182 32.48 -0.90 -13.18
#